data_AF-X1F1P2-F1
#
_entry.id   AF-X1F1P2-F1
#
_cell.length_a   1.000
_cell.length_b   1.000
_cell.length_c   1.000
_cell.angle_alpha   90.00
_cell.angle_beta   90.00
_cell.angle_gamma   90.00
#
_symmetry.space_group_name_H-M   'P 1'
#
loop_
_entity.id
_entity.type
_entity.pdbx_description
1 polymer ?
#
loop_
_entity_poly.entity_id
_entity_poly.type
_entity_poly.pdbx_seq_one_letter_code
_entity_poly.pdbx_strand_id
1 'polypeptide(L)'
;MKVQKIVSLDEKTMRISQKMENFSQWVRIGLRNYELQEDMASETMRRIRWAKVAHLLAAAIVEHSIELDAEYKGTIDDLVGKAMVEARSQSSLEEFE
;
A
#
# COMPACT_ATOMS: atom_id res chain seq x y z
N MET A 1 18.33 0.18 -17.66
CA MET A 1 18.80 -1.09 -18.28
C MET A 1 17.98 -2.24 -17.72
N LYS A 2 17.33 -3.07 -18.56
CA LYS A 2 16.59 -4.25 -18.06
C LYS A 2 17.56 -5.41 -17.85
N VAL A 3 17.56 -6.00 -16.66
CA VAL A 3 18.39 -7.16 -16.29
C VAL A 3 17.47 -8.35 -16.06
N GLN A 4 17.80 -9.49 -16.66
CA GLN A 4 17.04 -10.74 -16.51
C GLN A 4 17.79 -11.72 -15.61
N LYS A 5 17.07 -12.31 -14.64
CA LYS A 5 17.57 -13.39 -13.80
C LYS A 5 16.64 -14.59 -13.96
N ILE A 6 17.20 -15.74 -14.32
CA ILE A 6 16.46 -17.00 -14.39
C ILE A 6 16.33 -17.55 -12.96
N VAL A 7 15.12 -17.94 -12.58
CA VAL A 7 14.81 -18.46 -11.24
C VAL A 7 14.42 -19.93 -11.37
N SER A 8 15.06 -20.80 -10.60
CA SER A 8 14.66 -22.20 -10.49
C SER A 8 13.52 -22.32 -9.47
N LEU A 9 12.38 -22.82 -9.91
CA LEU A 9 11.20 -23.05 -9.09
C LEU A 9 10.90 -24.56 -9.05
N ASP A 10 10.37 -25.02 -7.92
CA ASP A 10 9.77 -26.35 -7.87
C ASP A 10 8.38 -26.35 -8.54
N GLU A 11 7.81 -27.53 -8.78
CA GLU A 11 6.54 -27.65 -9.51
C GLU A 11 5.37 -26.93 -8.80
N LYS A 12 5.42 -26.84 -7.46
CA LYS A 12 4.39 -26.17 -6.66
C LYS A 12 4.48 -24.65 -6.82
N THR A 13 5.66 -24.08 -6.67
CA THR A 13 5.93 -22.64 -6.78
C THR A 13 5.79 -22.14 -8.22
N MET A 14 6.15 -22.95 -9.21
CA MET A 14 5.88 -22.68 -10.63
C MET A 14 4.36 -22.56 -10.90
N ARG A 15 3.54 -23.47 -10.36
CA ARG A 15 2.08 -23.40 -10.51
C ARG A 15 1.49 -22.13 -9.88
N ILE A 16 2.09 -21.64 -8.80
CA ILE A 16 1.69 -20.37 -8.17
C ILE A 16 2.10 -19.19 -9.07
N SER A 17 3.34 -19.16 -9.54
CA SER A 17 3.83 -18.05 -10.37
C SER A 17 3.04 -17.88 -11.67
N GLN A 18 2.55 -18.98 -12.26
CA GLN A 18 1.72 -18.94 -13.47
C GLN A 18 0.35 -18.27 -13.25
N LYS A 19 -0.14 -18.19 -12.01
CA LYS A 19 -1.42 -17.54 -11.67
C LYS A 19 -1.25 -16.07 -11.32
N MET A 20 -0.02 -15.57 -11.23
CA MET A 20 0.25 -14.19 -10.85
C MET A 20 0.21 -13.28 -12.07
N GLU A 21 -0.53 -12.18 -11.98
CA GLU A 21 -0.59 -11.17 -13.04
C GLU A 21 0.77 -10.51 -13.28
N ASN A 22 1.59 -10.32 -12.24
CA ASN A 22 2.92 -9.70 -12.34
C ASN A 22 3.96 -10.34 -11.41
N PHE A 23 4.50 -11.49 -11.81
CA PHE A 23 5.55 -12.20 -11.06
C PHE A 23 6.81 -11.35 -10.86
N SER A 24 7.21 -10.53 -11.83
CA SER A 24 8.39 -9.68 -11.72
C SER A 24 8.26 -8.62 -10.63
N GLN A 25 7.10 -7.97 -10.50
CA GLN A 25 6.85 -7.02 -9.42
C GLN A 25 6.88 -7.72 -8.05
N TRP A 26 6.27 -8.90 -7.93
CA TRP A 26 6.31 -9.70 -6.71
C TRP A 26 7.75 -10.03 -6.28
N VAL A 27 8.63 -10.44 -7.21
CA VAL A 27 10.04 -10.71 -6.93
C VAL A 27 10.77 -9.43 -6.48
N ARG A 28 10.54 -8.28 -7.11
CA ARG A 28 11.17 -7.00 -6.72
C ARG A 28 10.79 -6.59 -5.29
N ILE A 29 9.51 -6.71 -4.94
CA ILE A 29 9.03 -6.43 -3.57
C ILE A 29 9.69 -7.39 -2.58
N GLY A 30 9.74 -8.70 -2.90
CA GLY A 30 10.39 -9.69 -2.04
C GLY A 30 11.89 -9.41 -1.82
N LEU A 31 12.62 -9.02 -2.87
CA LEU A 31 14.03 -8.67 -2.77
C LEU A 31 14.25 -7.40 -1.93
N ARG A 32 13.39 -6.38 -2.10
CA ARG A 32 13.43 -5.17 -1.28
C ARG A 32 13.16 -5.48 0.19
N ASN A 33 12.15 -6.29 0.49
CA ASN A 33 11.85 -6.66 1.87
C ASN A 33 12.99 -7.48 2.50
N TYR A 34 13.62 -8.36 1.73
CA TYR A 34 14.81 -9.12 2.16
C TYR A 34 15.98 -8.18 2.48
N GLU A 35 16.26 -7.21 1.62
CA GLU A 35 17.29 -6.18 1.86
C GLU A 35 17.01 -5.36 3.13
N LEU A 36 15.76 -4.99 3.35
CA LEU A 36 15.33 -4.21 4.52
C LEU A 36 15.23 -5.06 5.81
N GLN A 37 15.48 -6.37 5.74
CA GLN A 37 15.25 -7.32 6.84
C GLN A 37 13.83 -7.23 7.41
N GLU A 38 12.87 -6.88 6.57
CA GLU A 38 11.47 -6.75 6.96
C GLU A 38 10.78 -8.11 6.82
N ASP A 39 10.41 -8.68 7.97
CA ASP A 39 9.53 -9.84 7.98
C ASP A 39 8.08 -9.43 7.65
N MET A 40 7.31 -10.35 7.06
CA MET A 40 5.92 -10.09 6.64
C MET A 40 5.01 -9.67 7.80
N ALA A 41 5.25 -10.14 9.02
CA ALA A 41 4.45 -9.78 10.19
C ALA A 41 4.75 -8.34 10.64
N SER A 42 6.02 -7.94 10.65
CA SER A 42 6.50 -6.60 10.92
C SER A 42 5.97 -5.58 9.91
N GLU A 43 5.96 -5.96 8.62
CA GLU A 43 5.42 -5.15 7.52
C GLU A 43 3.90 -4.98 7.68
N THR A 44 3.18 -6.07 7.94
CA THR A 44 1.73 -6.06 8.21
C THR A 44 1.39 -5.19 9.41
N MET A 45 2.13 -5.33 10.51
CA MET A 45 1.94 -4.52 11.71
C MET A 45 2.21 -3.04 11.45
N ARG A 46 3.21 -2.72 10.62
CA ARG A 46 3.49 -1.34 10.21
C ARG A 46 2.33 -0.78 9.36
N ARG A 47 1.77 -1.54 8.42
CA ARG A 47 0.58 -1.13 7.65
C ARG A 47 -0.62 -0.86 8.55
N ILE A 48 -0.89 -1.74 9.52
CA ILE A 48 -1.99 -1.57 10.48
C ILE A 48 -1.77 -0.28 11.31
N ARG A 49 -0.55 -0.04 11.79
CA ARG A 49 -0.23 1.19 12.52
C ARG A 49 -0.49 2.43 11.67
N TRP A 50 -0.03 2.45 10.42
CA TRP A 50 -0.27 3.58 9.52
C TRP A 50 -1.73 3.78 9.18
N ALA A 51 -2.50 2.72 8.96
CA ALA A 51 -3.94 2.82 8.77
C ALA A 51 -4.62 3.45 9.99
N LYS A 52 -4.24 3.02 11.21
CA LYS A 52 -4.77 3.61 12.45
C LYS A 52 -4.40 5.08 12.61
N VAL A 53 -3.16 5.46 12.30
CA VAL A 53 -2.72 6.86 12.32
C VAL A 53 -3.51 7.71 11.32
N ALA A 54 -3.73 7.21 10.10
CA ALA A 54 -4.54 7.91 9.10
C ALA A 54 -5.98 8.12 9.57
N HIS A 55 -6.60 7.12 10.18
CA HIS A 55 -7.93 7.26 10.79
C HIS A 55 -7.97 8.30 11.91
N LEU A 56 -6.97 8.31 12.80
CA LEU A 56 -6.89 9.31 13.88
C LEU A 56 -6.68 10.73 13.33
N LEU A 57 -5.86 10.88 12.30
CA LEU A 57 -5.64 12.17 11.64
C LEU A 57 -6.92 12.66 10.96
N ALA A 58 -7.63 11.79 10.25
CA ALA A 58 -8.92 12.13 9.65
C ALA A 58 -9.96 12.51 10.71
N ALA A 59 -9.98 11.83 11.86
CA ALA A 59 -10.84 12.21 12.99
C ALA A 59 -10.53 13.62 13.50
N ALA A 60 -9.25 13.94 13.70
CA ALA A 60 -8.83 15.27 14.14
C ALA A 60 -9.18 16.36 13.11
N ILE A 61 -9.06 16.07 11.81
CA ILE A 61 -9.48 17.00 10.75
C ILE A 61 -10.98 17.25 10.80
N VAL A 62 -11.80 16.20 10.97
CA VAL A 62 -13.27 16.33 11.07
C VAL A 62 -13.64 17.16 12.30
N GLU A 63 -13.08 16.84 13.46
CA GLU A 63 -13.30 17.56 14.71
C GLU A 63 -12.99 19.06 14.54
N HIS A 64 -11.80 19.36 14.02
CA HIS A 64 -11.41 20.75 13.78
C HIS A 64 -12.26 21.45 12.72
N SER A 65 -12.75 20.73 11.71
CA SER A 65 -13.66 21.28 10.70
C SER A 65 -15.01 21.65 11.30
N ILE A 66 -15.53 20.86 12.25
CA ILE A 66 -16.77 21.14 12.99
C ILE A 66 -16.59 22.37 13.89
N GLU A 67 -15.42 22.55 14.50
CA GLU A 67 -15.11 23.76 15.28
C GLU A 67 -15.15 25.04 14.42
N LEU A 68 -14.69 24.95 13.17
CA LEU A 68 -14.68 26.08 12.23
C LEU A 68 -16.05 26.33 11.58
N ASP A 69 -16.80 25.25 11.31
CA ASP A 69 -18.13 25.28 10.70
C ASP A 69 -19.03 24.22 11.36
N ALA A 70 -19.95 24.68 12.21
CA ALA A 70 -20.86 23.81 12.95
C ALA A 70 -21.82 23.02 12.04
N GLU A 71 -22.01 23.41 10.78
CA GLU A 71 -22.82 22.67 9.81
C GLU A 71 -22.01 21.66 9.00
N TYR A 72 -20.70 21.52 9.24
CA TYR A 72 -19.86 20.54 8.56
C TYR A 72 -20.33 19.10 8.82
N LYS A 73 -20.59 18.34 7.73
CA LYS A 73 -21.11 16.95 7.77
C LYS A 73 -20.13 15.90 7.23
N GLY A 74 -18.86 16.26 7.02
CA GLY A 74 -17.89 15.31 6.49
C GLY A 74 -17.57 14.21 7.50
N THR A 75 -17.48 12.96 7.02
CA THR A 75 -17.11 11.82 7.87
C THR A 75 -15.65 11.41 7.68
N ILE A 76 -15.13 10.66 8.64
CA ILE A 76 -13.79 10.07 8.58
C ILE A 76 -13.66 9.17 7.34
N ASP A 77 -14.66 8.32 7.10
CA ASP A 77 -14.64 7.35 6.00
C ASP A 77 -14.67 8.05 4.63
N ASP A 78 -15.39 9.18 4.50
CA ASP A 78 -15.38 9.97 3.27
C ASP A 78 -14.00 10.58 2.99
N LEU A 79 -13.35 11.13 4.01
CA LEU A 79 -12.02 11.72 3.89
C LEU A 79 -10.96 10.67 3.54
N VAL A 80 -10.97 9.53 4.24
CA VAL A 80 -10.07 8.40 3.95
C VAL A 80 -10.34 7.86 2.55
N GLY A 81 -11.60 7.71 2.17
CA GLY A 81 -12.00 7.25 0.83
C GLY A 81 -11.46 8.15 -0.28
N LYS A 82 -11.60 9.48 -0.15
CA LYS A 82 -11.05 10.45 -1.11
C LYS A 82 -9.52 10.37 -1.18
N ALA A 83 -8.85 10.34 -0.03
CA ALA A 83 -7.39 10.23 0.02
C ALA A 83 -6.88 8.94 -0.65
N MET A 84 -7.59 7.83 -0.50
CA MET A 84 -7.25 6.55 -1.14
C MET A 84 -7.41 6.58 -2.66
N VAL A 85 -8.42 7.29 -3.19
CA VAL A 85 -8.60 7.47 -4.64
C VAL A 85 -7.43 8.29 -5.21
N GLU A 86 -7.06 9.37 -4.54
CA GLU A 86 -5.94 10.25 -4.93
C GLU A 86 -4.58 9.53 -4.83
N ALA A 87 -4.36 8.75 -3.78
CA ALA A 87 -3.14 7.96 -3.66
C ALA A 87 -3.00 6.94 -4.80
N ARG A 88 -4.12 6.36 -5.27
CA ARG A 88 -4.11 5.42 -6.40
C ARG A 88 -3.84 6.09 -7.74
N SER A 89 -4.32 7.31 -7.97
CA SER A 89 -4.05 8.05 -9.21
C SER A 89 -2.57 8.45 -9.31
N GLN A 90 -1.95 8.83 -8.19
CA GLN A 90 -0.51 9.14 -8.12
C GLN A 90 0.36 7.88 -8.25
N SER A 91 -0.12 6.71 -7.82
CA SER A 91 0.64 5.45 -7.91
C SER A 91 0.67 4.82 -9.32
N SER A 92 0.35 5.56 -10.39
CA SER A 92 0.42 4.99 -11.73
C SER A 92 1.86 4.57 -12.06
N LEU A 93 2.01 3.41 -12.69
CA LEU A 93 3.28 2.72 -12.95
C LEU A 93 4.37 3.57 -13.61
N GLU A 94 3.98 4.66 -14.29
CA GLU A 94 4.90 5.56 -14.98
C GLU A 94 5.77 6.41 -14.03
N GLU A 95 5.36 6.65 -12.77
CA GLU A 95 6.20 7.38 -11.81
C GLU A 95 7.27 6.50 -11.13
N PHE A 96 7.22 5.18 -11.34
CA PHE A 96 8.17 4.21 -10.77
C PHE A 96 9.20 3.66 -11.77
N GLU A 97 9.08 3.98 -13.07
CA GLU A 97 10.04 3.60 -14.14
C GLU A 97 11.03 4.73 -14.47
#